data_AF-A0A0P4VX54-F1
#
_entry.id   AF-A0A0P4VX54-F1
#
_cell.length_a   1.000
_cell.length_b   1.000
_cell.length_c   1.000
_cell.angle_alpha   90.00
_cell.angle_beta   90.00
_cell.angle_gamma   90.00
#
_symmetry.space_group_name_H-M   'P 1'
#
loop_
_entity.id
_entity.type
_entity.pdbx_description
1 polymer ?
#
loop_
_entity_poly.entity_id
_entity_poly.type
_entity_poly.pdbx_seq_one_letter_code
_entity_poly.pdbx_strand_id
1 'polypeptide(L)'
;MKRLKKAFPDFVAGFDLVGQEDKGEPLIAFVDELLQLSEADIRVFYHAGETNWMGMETDDNIIDALLLNASRIGHGYALVKHPEAKALARERDVPMEVCPISNQVLRLVEDLRNHPAASLVAEGFPIVVSPDDPGAWGASGLSYDMYEAFMAFGGAKADLRFLKQLAINSINYSSLDDVTEYDLMYKWVEKWNEFVAKAPTLLAESTVNLTAEADPHITQSSTSTTTYAPPMIV
;
A
#
# COMPACT_ATOMS: atom_id res chain seq x y z
N MET A 1 -11.54 -11.71 22.59
CA MET A 1 -11.94 -10.45 21.93
C MET A 1 -13.13 -9.72 22.56
N LYS A 2 -14.33 -10.32 22.64
CA LYS A 2 -15.58 -9.68 23.12
C LYS A 2 -15.44 -8.87 24.42
N ARG A 3 -14.72 -9.41 25.42
CA ARG A 3 -14.45 -8.71 26.68
C ARG A 3 -13.63 -7.42 26.51
N LEU A 4 -12.61 -7.43 25.66
CA LEU A 4 -11.75 -6.27 25.40
C LEU A 4 -12.51 -5.18 24.66
N LYS A 5 -13.26 -5.54 23.60
CA LYS A 5 -14.09 -4.57 22.87
C LYS A 5 -15.14 -3.91 23.77
N LYS A 6 -15.76 -4.68 24.66
CA LYS A 6 -16.70 -4.13 25.66
C LYS A 6 -16.03 -3.20 26.68
N ALA A 7 -14.81 -3.52 27.11
CA ALA A 7 -14.09 -2.72 28.10
C ALA A 7 -13.51 -1.43 27.51
N PHE A 8 -13.13 -1.45 26.22
CA PHE A 8 -12.44 -0.35 25.54
C PHE A 8 -12.99 -0.12 24.13
N PRO A 9 -14.27 0.25 23.98
CA PRO A 9 -14.96 0.31 22.69
C PRO A 9 -14.33 1.29 21.70
N ASP A 10 -13.80 2.41 22.20
CA ASP A 10 -13.23 3.49 21.37
C ASP A 10 -11.74 3.28 21.07
N PHE A 11 -11.08 2.34 21.77
CA PHE A 11 -9.64 2.07 21.60
C PHE A 11 -9.40 0.79 20.80
N VAL A 12 -10.23 -0.23 21.02
CA VAL A 12 -10.09 -1.53 20.36
C VAL A 12 -10.88 -1.53 19.06
N ALA A 13 -10.18 -1.45 17.92
CA ALA A 13 -10.83 -1.43 16.61
C ALA A 13 -11.48 -2.77 16.24
N GLY A 14 -10.80 -3.90 16.50
CA GLY A 14 -11.26 -5.22 16.08
C GLY A 14 -10.27 -6.34 16.35
N PHE A 15 -10.24 -7.32 15.45
CA PHE A 15 -9.41 -8.53 15.55
C PHE A 15 -8.74 -8.90 14.22
N ASP A 16 -7.61 -9.58 14.32
CA ASP A 16 -6.81 -10.08 13.21
C ASP A 16 -6.05 -11.35 13.64
N LEU A 17 -5.64 -12.17 12.67
CA LEU A 17 -4.74 -13.32 12.83
C LEU A 17 -3.43 -13.02 12.09
N VAL A 18 -2.31 -13.13 12.81
CA VAL A 18 -0.97 -12.82 12.29
C VAL A 18 -0.06 -14.03 12.35
N GLY A 19 0.99 -14.04 11.53
CA GLY A 19 2.00 -15.09 11.50
C GLY A 19 2.49 -15.38 10.08
N GLN A 20 3.37 -16.37 9.93
CA GLN A 20 3.78 -16.82 8.60
C GLN A 20 2.65 -17.61 7.94
N GLU A 21 1.89 -16.97 7.06
CA GLU A 21 0.63 -17.51 6.47
C GLU A 21 0.83 -18.85 5.75
N ASP A 22 1.88 -18.99 4.93
CA ASP A 22 2.24 -20.22 4.19
C ASP A 22 2.48 -21.46 5.09
N LYS A 23 2.78 -21.26 6.38
CA LYS A 23 3.04 -22.35 7.34
C LYS A 23 1.98 -22.44 8.43
N GLY A 24 1.08 -21.46 8.49
CA GLY A 24 0.00 -21.39 9.47
C GLY A 24 -1.19 -22.24 9.04
N GLU A 25 -2.20 -22.23 9.90
CA GLU A 25 -3.51 -22.77 9.56
C GLU A 25 -4.31 -21.70 8.79
N PRO A 26 -5.07 -22.08 7.75
CA PRO A 26 -5.92 -21.14 7.01
C PRO A 26 -7.10 -20.64 7.85
N LEU A 27 -7.70 -19.52 7.46
CA LEU A 27 -8.84 -18.91 8.16
C LEU A 27 -10.00 -19.89 8.35
N ILE A 28 -10.27 -20.75 7.35
CA ILE A 28 -11.31 -21.77 7.42
C ILE A 28 -11.14 -22.75 8.58
N ALA A 29 -9.91 -22.99 9.05
CA ALA A 29 -9.65 -23.85 10.20
C ALA A 29 -10.17 -23.27 11.52
N PHE A 30 -10.44 -21.97 11.57
CA PHE A 30 -10.94 -21.23 12.73
C PHE A 30 -12.37 -20.69 12.53
N VAL A 31 -13.08 -21.15 11.49
CA VAL A 31 -14.35 -20.53 11.06
C VAL A 31 -15.39 -20.45 12.17
N ASP A 32 -15.48 -21.46 13.03
CA ASP A 32 -16.43 -21.51 14.14
C ASP A 32 -16.16 -20.41 15.18
N GLU A 33 -14.89 -20.09 15.46
CA GLU A 33 -14.49 -18.99 16.34
C GLU A 33 -14.61 -17.63 15.66
N LEU A 34 -14.28 -17.54 14.37
CA LEU A 34 -14.31 -16.30 13.61
C LEU A 34 -15.74 -15.82 13.37
N LEU A 35 -16.69 -16.71 13.07
CA LEU A 35 -18.11 -16.36 12.94
C LEU A 35 -18.70 -15.74 14.22
N GLN A 36 -18.23 -16.17 15.38
CA GLN A 36 -18.66 -15.58 16.66
C GLN A 36 -18.22 -14.12 16.84
N LEU A 37 -17.22 -13.64 16.09
CA LEU A 37 -16.80 -12.24 16.10
C LEU A 37 -17.78 -11.39 15.29
N SER A 38 -18.21 -11.87 14.12
CA SER A 38 -19.22 -11.22 13.29
C SER A 38 -20.55 -11.08 14.04
N GLU A 39 -20.98 -12.12 14.75
CA GLU A 39 -22.19 -12.07 15.60
C GLU A 39 -22.12 -11.04 16.74
N ALA A 40 -20.90 -10.65 17.14
CA ALA A 40 -20.67 -9.72 18.23
C ALA A 40 -20.38 -8.29 17.75
N ASP A 41 -20.60 -8.00 16.46
CA ASP A 41 -20.32 -6.70 15.82
C ASP A 41 -18.87 -6.24 16.04
N ILE A 42 -17.94 -7.20 15.96
CA ILE A 42 -16.50 -6.94 16.05
C ILE A 42 -15.96 -6.93 14.62
N ARG A 43 -15.40 -5.78 14.21
CA ARG A 43 -14.71 -5.67 12.93
C ARG A 43 -13.49 -6.59 12.88
N VAL A 44 -13.21 -7.12 11.70
CA VAL A 44 -12.09 -8.02 11.45
C VAL A 44 -11.23 -7.49 10.31
N PHE A 45 -9.91 -7.68 10.43
CA PHE A 45 -8.89 -7.08 9.57
C PHE A 45 -7.84 -8.12 9.16
N TYR A 46 -8.29 -9.27 8.66
CA TYR A 46 -7.43 -10.44 8.46
C TYR A 46 -6.26 -10.15 7.52
N HIS A 47 -5.06 -10.55 7.93
CA HIS A 47 -4.00 -10.89 6.98
C HIS A 47 -4.48 -12.03 6.09
N ALA A 48 -4.40 -11.83 4.77
CA ALA A 48 -4.80 -12.88 3.83
C ALA A 48 -4.06 -12.78 2.48
N GLY A 49 -3.61 -13.93 2.01
CA GLY A 49 -2.99 -14.09 0.70
C GLY A 49 -1.65 -13.37 0.56
N GLU A 50 -0.88 -13.23 1.64
CA GLU A 50 0.53 -12.82 1.61
C GLU A 50 1.39 -13.99 1.13
N THR A 51 1.20 -14.38 -0.14
CA THR A 51 1.87 -15.56 -0.69
C THR A 51 2.16 -15.47 -2.19
N ASN A 52 3.24 -16.14 -2.59
CA ASN A 52 3.58 -16.37 -3.98
C ASN A 52 2.84 -17.54 -4.62
N TRP A 53 2.25 -18.43 -3.82
CA TRP A 53 1.51 -19.58 -4.32
C TRP A 53 0.20 -19.16 -5.03
N MET A 54 -0.35 -20.08 -5.80
CA MET A 54 -1.63 -19.92 -6.50
C MET A 54 -2.39 -21.24 -6.44
N GLY A 55 -3.65 -21.18 -5.99
CA GLY A 55 -4.51 -22.35 -5.82
C GLY A 55 -4.17 -23.21 -4.61
N MET A 56 -3.57 -22.59 -3.58
CA MET A 56 -3.29 -23.20 -2.29
C MET A 56 -4.22 -22.58 -1.23
N GLU A 57 -4.34 -23.25 -0.08
CA GLU A 57 -5.19 -22.79 1.02
C GLU A 57 -4.80 -21.39 1.52
N THR A 58 -3.52 -21.01 1.42
CA THR A 58 -3.02 -19.69 1.82
C THR A 58 -3.58 -18.56 0.95
N ASP A 59 -3.67 -18.71 -0.38
CA ASP A 59 -4.27 -17.65 -1.21
C ASP A 59 -5.80 -17.70 -1.22
N ASP A 60 -6.41 -18.83 -0.86
CA ASP A 60 -7.85 -18.95 -0.60
C ASP A 60 -8.29 -18.19 0.66
N ASN A 61 -7.38 -17.86 1.59
CA ASN A 61 -7.70 -17.00 2.74
C ASN A 61 -8.29 -15.64 2.33
N ILE A 62 -7.98 -15.15 1.13
CA ILE A 62 -8.57 -13.90 0.62
C ILE A 62 -10.09 -14.03 0.50
N ILE A 63 -10.59 -15.12 -0.10
CA ILE A 63 -12.04 -15.30 -0.25
C ILE A 63 -12.68 -15.57 1.10
N ASP A 64 -12.05 -16.34 1.97
CA ASP A 64 -12.55 -16.59 3.33
C ASP A 64 -12.64 -15.29 4.14
N ALA A 65 -11.61 -14.43 4.10
CA ALA A 65 -11.63 -13.12 4.75
C ALA A 65 -12.83 -12.27 4.28
N LEU A 66 -13.11 -12.26 2.98
CA LEU A 66 -14.27 -11.55 2.42
C LEU A 66 -15.59 -12.15 2.89
N LEU A 67 -15.72 -13.48 2.92
CA LEU A 67 -16.92 -14.18 3.41
C LEU A 67 -17.14 -13.96 4.91
N LEU A 68 -16.06 -13.78 5.67
CA LEU A 68 -16.08 -13.43 7.09
C LEU A 68 -16.27 -11.91 7.35
N ASN A 69 -16.57 -11.13 6.31
CA ASN A 69 -16.83 -9.69 6.37
C ASN A 69 -15.65 -8.86 6.89
N ALA A 70 -14.43 -9.17 6.42
CA ALA A 70 -13.27 -8.33 6.65
C ALA A 70 -13.53 -6.89 6.19
N SER A 71 -13.22 -5.93 7.08
CA SER A 71 -13.33 -4.50 6.78
C SER A 71 -12.16 -4.01 5.92
N ARG A 72 -10.99 -4.64 6.08
CA ARG A 72 -9.79 -4.49 5.24
C ARG A 72 -9.06 -5.82 5.20
N ILE A 73 -8.25 -6.04 4.16
CA ILE A 73 -7.39 -7.22 4.04
C ILE A 73 -5.93 -6.80 4.15
N GLY A 74 -5.21 -7.40 5.10
CA GLY A 74 -3.76 -7.27 5.23
C GLY A 74 -3.06 -7.90 4.03
N HIS A 75 -2.19 -7.13 3.37
CA HIS A 75 -1.49 -7.46 2.12
C HIS A 75 -2.39 -7.69 0.90
N GLY A 76 -3.16 -8.77 0.88
CA GLY A 76 -3.90 -9.20 -0.32
C GLY A 76 -3.00 -9.43 -1.53
N TYR A 77 -1.76 -9.86 -1.30
CA TYR A 77 -0.72 -9.94 -2.34
C TYR A 77 -1.15 -10.84 -3.52
N ALA A 78 -1.80 -11.96 -3.21
CA ALA A 78 -2.31 -12.90 -4.21
C ALA A 78 -3.63 -12.47 -4.89
N LEU A 79 -4.28 -11.36 -4.51
CA LEU A 79 -5.62 -10.97 -4.98
C LEU A 79 -5.74 -10.92 -6.51
N VAL A 80 -4.68 -10.48 -7.19
CA VAL A 80 -4.66 -10.35 -8.66
C VAL A 80 -4.82 -11.68 -9.39
N LYS A 81 -4.56 -12.81 -8.70
CA LYS A 81 -4.71 -14.17 -9.21
C LYS A 81 -6.17 -14.66 -9.13
N HIS A 82 -7.02 -13.94 -8.38
CA HIS A 82 -8.38 -14.32 -8.01
C HIS A 82 -9.42 -13.30 -8.50
N PRO A 83 -9.84 -13.34 -9.78
CA PRO A 83 -10.71 -12.32 -10.36
C PRO A 83 -12.07 -12.19 -9.64
N GLU A 84 -12.65 -13.30 -9.19
CA GLU A 84 -13.94 -13.30 -8.47
C GLU A 84 -13.79 -12.70 -7.05
N ALA A 85 -12.73 -13.05 -6.33
CA ALA A 85 -12.45 -12.45 -5.01
C ALA A 85 -12.14 -10.94 -5.16
N LYS A 86 -11.39 -10.54 -6.19
CA LYS A 86 -11.15 -9.13 -6.52
C LYS A 86 -12.44 -8.38 -6.85
N ALA A 87 -13.34 -9.00 -7.63
CA ALA A 87 -14.64 -8.41 -7.94
C ALA A 87 -15.48 -8.22 -6.67
N LEU A 88 -15.54 -9.23 -5.80
CA LEU A 88 -16.26 -9.17 -4.54
C LEU A 88 -15.69 -8.12 -3.57
N ALA A 89 -14.37 -8.05 -3.44
CA ALA A 89 -13.70 -7.03 -2.62
C ALA A 89 -14.02 -5.62 -3.13
N ARG A 90 -14.02 -5.42 -4.45
CA ARG A 90 -14.39 -4.14 -5.06
C ARG A 90 -15.86 -3.80 -4.83
N GLU A 91 -16.76 -4.76 -5.00
CA GLU A 91 -18.20 -4.57 -4.78
C GLU A 91 -18.49 -4.16 -3.33
N ARG A 92 -17.78 -4.77 -2.37
CA ARG A 92 -17.93 -4.51 -0.94
C ARG A 92 -17.07 -3.35 -0.42
N ASP A 93 -16.33 -2.68 -1.30
CA ASP A 93 -15.41 -1.59 -0.96
C ASP A 93 -14.39 -1.97 0.13
N VAL A 94 -13.83 -3.19 0.04
CA VAL A 94 -12.81 -3.71 0.96
C VAL A 94 -11.42 -3.45 0.37
N PRO A 95 -10.59 -2.58 0.98
CA PRO A 95 -9.28 -2.24 0.46
C PRO A 95 -8.21 -3.28 0.83
N MET A 96 -7.13 -3.31 0.06
CA MET A 96 -5.90 -4.03 0.43
C MET A 96 -4.94 -3.09 1.16
N GLU A 97 -4.39 -3.55 2.29
CA GLU A 97 -3.31 -2.87 3.01
C GLU A 97 -1.96 -3.34 2.43
N VAL A 98 -1.40 -2.56 1.51
CA VAL A 98 -0.18 -2.92 0.79
C VAL A 98 1.06 -2.45 1.55
N CYS A 99 2.01 -3.36 1.77
CA CYS A 99 3.24 -3.16 2.54
C CYS A 99 4.48 -3.46 1.67
N PRO A 100 4.87 -2.55 0.75
CA PRO A 100 5.88 -2.82 -0.29
C PRO A 100 7.21 -3.33 0.27
N ILE A 101 7.76 -2.66 1.29
CA ILE A 101 9.08 -3.01 1.83
C ILE A 101 9.03 -4.37 2.52
N SER A 102 7.97 -4.64 3.31
CA SER A 102 7.75 -5.94 3.93
C SER A 102 7.75 -7.06 2.89
N ASN A 103 6.96 -6.91 1.83
CA ASN A 103 6.86 -7.93 0.78
C ASN A 103 8.20 -8.17 0.05
N GLN A 104 9.05 -7.15 -0.10
CA GLN A 104 10.39 -7.32 -0.67
C GLN A 104 11.35 -8.01 0.31
N VAL A 105 11.40 -7.58 1.57
CA VAL A 105 12.27 -8.14 2.60
C VAL A 105 11.94 -9.62 2.86
N LEU A 106 10.66 -9.96 2.89
CA LEU A 106 10.15 -11.32 3.04
C LEU A 106 10.23 -12.15 1.76
N ARG A 107 10.77 -11.58 0.68
CA ARG A 107 11.03 -12.24 -0.61
C ARG A 107 9.78 -12.73 -1.34
N LEU A 108 8.67 -12.03 -1.20
CA LEU A 108 7.54 -12.21 -2.11
C LEU A 108 7.87 -11.67 -3.50
N VAL A 109 8.63 -10.58 -3.58
CA VAL A 109 9.12 -10.02 -4.84
C VAL A 109 10.54 -9.49 -4.70
N GLU A 110 11.38 -9.71 -5.72
CA GLU A 110 12.74 -9.13 -5.71
C GLU A 110 12.75 -7.68 -6.19
N ASP A 111 12.00 -7.39 -7.25
CA ASP A 111 11.90 -6.07 -7.87
C ASP A 111 10.46 -5.56 -7.74
N LEU A 112 10.27 -4.49 -6.95
CA LEU A 112 8.95 -3.94 -6.66
C LEU A 112 8.19 -3.45 -7.90
N ARG A 113 8.85 -3.23 -9.04
CA ARG A 113 8.17 -2.94 -10.32
C ARG A 113 7.30 -4.11 -10.80
N ASN A 114 7.55 -5.33 -10.30
CA ASN A 114 6.74 -6.52 -10.56
C ASN A 114 5.69 -6.79 -9.48
N HIS A 115 5.53 -5.89 -8.50
CA HIS A 115 4.59 -6.09 -7.41
C HIS A 115 3.13 -6.11 -7.93
N PRO A 116 2.28 -7.05 -7.47
CA PRO A 116 0.92 -7.23 -7.98
C PRO A 116 0.02 -5.99 -7.79
N ALA A 117 0.27 -5.20 -6.74
CA ALA A 117 -0.44 -3.94 -6.49
C ALA A 117 -0.35 -2.93 -7.65
N ALA A 118 0.67 -2.99 -8.52
CA ALA A 118 0.74 -2.12 -9.70
C ALA A 118 -0.48 -2.29 -10.61
N SER A 119 -0.95 -3.53 -10.79
CA SER A 119 -2.17 -3.81 -11.58
C SER A 119 -3.43 -3.29 -10.88
N LEU A 120 -3.52 -3.45 -9.56
CA LEU A 120 -4.63 -2.93 -8.75
C LEU A 120 -4.72 -1.40 -8.86
N VAL A 121 -3.58 -0.70 -8.75
CA VAL A 121 -3.49 0.75 -8.91
C VAL A 121 -3.92 1.18 -10.32
N ALA A 122 -3.46 0.48 -11.36
CA ALA A 122 -3.84 0.78 -12.75
C ALA A 122 -5.35 0.62 -13.00
N GLU A 123 -6.02 -0.27 -12.28
CA GLU A 123 -7.47 -0.49 -12.32
C GLU A 123 -8.25 0.45 -11.37
N GLY A 124 -7.58 1.35 -10.65
CA GLY A 124 -8.23 2.17 -9.62
C GLY A 124 -8.88 1.33 -8.52
N PHE A 125 -8.27 0.19 -8.16
CA PHE A 125 -8.71 -0.62 -7.03
C PHE A 125 -8.37 0.08 -5.70
N PRO A 126 -9.23 0.00 -4.67
CA PRO A 126 -8.96 0.63 -3.38
C PRO A 126 -7.78 -0.04 -2.67
N ILE A 127 -6.71 0.72 -2.46
CA ILE A 127 -5.57 0.31 -1.64
C ILE A 127 -5.24 1.38 -0.60
N VAL A 128 -4.64 0.96 0.50
CA VAL A 128 -3.92 1.81 1.45
C VAL A 128 -2.48 1.32 1.57
N VAL A 129 -1.54 2.21 1.85
CA VAL A 129 -0.11 1.87 2.01
C VAL A 129 0.25 1.95 3.48
N SER A 130 0.95 0.94 3.98
CA SER A 130 1.39 0.82 5.37
C SER A 130 2.83 0.29 5.43
N PRO A 131 3.63 0.64 6.45
CA PRO A 131 5.01 0.17 6.55
C PRO A 131 5.17 -1.21 7.23
N ASP A 132 4.07 -1.78 7.71
CA ASP A 132 4.06 -3.05 8.47
C ASP A 132 4.97 -2.95 9.72
N ASP A 133 6.10 -3.64 9.74
CA ASP A 133 7.14 -3.57 10.78
C ASP A 133 8.37 -2.73 10.38
N PRO A 134 8.29 -1.39 10.20
CA PRO A 134 9.39 -0.58 9.65
C PRO A 134 10.71 -0.74 10.42
N GLY A 135 10.64 -0.91 11.75
CA GLY A 135 11.82 -1.12 12.58
C GLY A 135 12.57 -2.42 12.26
N ALA A 136 11.87 -3.48 11.84
CA ALA A 136 12.48 -4.74 11.43
C ALA A 136 13.17 -4.62 10.05
N TRP A 137 12.67 -3.72 9.20
CA TRP A 137 13.18 -3.48 7.84
C TRP A 137 14.31 -2.45 7.78
N GLY A 138 14.62 -1.78 8.90
CA GLY A 138 15.54 -0.64 8.93
C GLY A 138 14.95 0.65 8.35
N ALA A 139 13.61 0.71 8.20
CA ALA A 139 12.86 1.88 7.78
C ALA A 139 12.29 2.65 8.99
N SER A 140 11.67 3.81 8.73
CA SER A 140 11.01 4.60 9.78
C SER A 140 9.79 5.35 9.25
N GLY A 141 8.68 5.26 10.00
CA GLY A 141 7.41 5.85 9.60
C GLY A 141 6.89 5.28 8.29
N LEU A 142 6.14 6.09 7.54
CA LEU A 142 5.42 5.68 6.33
C LEU A 142 6.08 6.15 5.02
N SER A 143 7.02 7.11 5.09
CA SER A 143 7.54 7.79 3.90
C SER A 143 8.30 6.87 2.94
N TYR A 144 8.97 5.83 3.44
CA TYR A 144 9.71 4.87 2.62
C TYR A 144 8.76 4.00 1.79
N ASP A 145 7.74 3.41 2.40
CA ASP A 145 6.72 2.63 1.67
C ASP A 145 5.90 3.51 0.72
N MET A 146 5.65 4.78 1.06
CA MET A 146 5.02 5.73 0.13
C MET A 146 5.91 6.04 -1.07
N TYR A 147 7.24 6.14 -0.87
CA TYR A 147 8.20 6.28 -1.96
C TYR A 147 8.17 5.05 -2.87
N GLU A 148 8.25 3.85 -2.30
CA GLU A 148 8.20 2.61 -3.07
C GLU A 148 6.88 2.45 -3.83
N ALA A 149 5.74 2.71 -3.18
CA ALA A 149 4.44 2.66 -3.84
C ALA A 149 4.34 3.68 -4.99
N PHE A 150 4.82 4.91 -4.79
CA PHE A 150 4.84 5.95 -5.82
C PHE A 150 5.70 5.55 -7.03
N MET A 151 6.91 5.09 -6.78
CA MET A 151 7.90 4.78 -7.81
C MET A 151 7.60 3.47 -8.53
N ALA A 152 7.14 2.45 -7.81
CA ALA A 152 6.95 1.12 -8.34
C ALA A 152 5.54 0.88 -8.91
N PHE A 153 4.49 1.33 -8.21
CA PHE A 153 3.10 0.98 -8.57
C PHE A 153 2.46 2.03 -9.48
N GLY A 154 2.71 3.31 -9.19
CA GLY A 154 2.16 4.41 -9.99
C GLY A 154 2.81 4.54 -11.39
N GLY A 155 4.01 3.99 -11.55
CA GLY A 155 4.77 4.02 -12.80
C GLY A 155 5.10 5.44 -13.27
N ALA A 156 5.49 5.59 -14.54
CA ALA A 156 5.95 6.86 -15.10
C ALA A 156 4.86 7.97 -15.18
N LYS A 157 3.58 7.62 -14.94
CA LYS A 157 2.45 8.56 -14.97
C LYS A 157 1.96 8.93 -13.56
N ALA A 158 2.57 8.39 -12.50
CA ALA A 158 2.25 8.77 -11.14
C ALA A 158 2.46 10.27 -10.95
N ASP A 159 1.53 10.91 -10.23
CA ASP A 159 1.61 12.32 -9.92
C ASP A 159 1.04 12.60 -8.51
N LEU A 160 0.94 13.87 -8.14
CA LEU A 160 0.41 14.26 -6.83
C LEU A 160 -1.01 13.75 -6.56
N ARG A 161 -1.82 13.44 -7.58
CA ARG A 161 -3.16 12.87 -7.41
C ARG A 161 -3.07 11.46 -6.85
N PHE A 162 -2.08 10.67 -7.27
CA PHE A 162 -1.84 9.34 -6.74
C PHE A 162 -1.51 9.38 -5.24
N LEU A 163 -0.53 10.21 -4.84
CA LEU A 163 -0.19 10.40 -3.43
C LEU A 163 -1.37 10.91 -2.61
N LYS A 164 -2.14 11.87 -3.16
CA LYS A 164 -3.33 12.40 -2.53
C LYS A 164 -4.38 11.31 -2.31
N GLN A 165 -4.59 10.45 -3.30
CA GLN A 165 -5.58 9.36 -3.22
C GLN A 165 -5.19 8.34 -2.15
N LEU A 166 -3.92 7.94 -2.07
CA LEU A 166 -3.46 7.02 -1.03
C LEU A 166 -3.68 7.58 0.39
N ALA A 167 -3.40 8.88 0.57
CA ALA A 167 -3.65 9.56 1.83
C ALA A 167 -5.14 9.63 2.18
N ILE A 168 -6.01 9.98 1.21
CA ILE A 168 -7.47 10.00 1.41
C ILE A 168 -7.98 8.60 1.74
N ASN A 169 -7.56 7.57 1.01
CA ASN A 169 -7.95 6.19 1.27
C ASN A 169 -7.60 5.77 2.70
N SER A 170 -6.43 6.18 3.22
CA SER A 170 -6.03 5.84 4.60
C SER A 170 -6.98 6.39 5.67
N ILE A 171 -7.66 7.51 5.38
CA ILE A 171 -8.67 8.10 6.27
C ILE A 171 -10.02 7.40 6.06
N ASN A 172 -10.48 7.30 4.81
CA ASN A 172 -11.79 6.74 4.46
C ASN A 172 -11.94 5.26 4.86
N TYR A 173 -10.85 4.49 4.85
CA TYR A 173 -10.86 3.08 5.24
C TYR A 173 -10.39 2.86 6.69
N SER A 174 -10.25 3.93 7.46
CA SER A 174 -9.94 3.82 8.89
C SER A 174 -11.11 3.21 9.66
N SER A 175 -10.87 2.85 10.92
CA SER A 175 -11.92 2.31 11.79
C SER A 175 -12.61 3.38 12.64
N LEU A 176 -12.40 4.67 12.29
CA LEU A 176 -12.97 5.82 12.99
C LEU A 176 -14.49 5.87 12.82
N ASP A 177 -15.17 6.57 13.72
CA ASP A 177 -16.56 6.96 13.50
C ASP A 177 -16.64 8.15 12.53
N ASP A 178 -17.80 8.32 11.88
CA ASP A 178 -18.03 9.32 10.85
C ASP A 178 -17.66 10.75 11.29
N VAL A 179 -17.86 11.11 12.56
CA VAL A 179 -17.57 12.45 13.07
C VAL A 179 -16.06 12.64 13.18
N THR A 180 -15.35 11.66 13.73
CA THR A 180 -13.89 11.71 13.86
C THR A 180 -13.21 11.63 12.50
N GLU A 181 -13.73 10.82 11.57
CA GLU A 181 -13.23 10.77 10.19
C GLU A 181 -13.37 12.12 9.49
N TYR A 182 -14.54 12.77 9.60
CA TYR A 182 -14.78 14.08 8.99
C TYR A 182 -13.84 15.16 9.53
N ASP A 183 -13.65 15.22 10.86
CA ASP A 183 -12.72 16.16 11.51
C ASP A 183 -11.27 15.90 11.09
N LEU A 184 -10.85 14.63 11.01
CA LEU A 184 -9.53 14.26 10.53
C LEU A 184 -9.32 14.65 9.06
N MET A 185 -10.29 14.39 8.19
CA MET A 185 -10.25 14.77 6.78
C MET A 185 -10.13 16.29 6.63
N TYR A 186 -10.91 17.07 7.39
CA TYR A 186 -10.83 18.53 7.39
C TYR A 186 -9.42 19.02 7.73
N LYS A 187 -8.85 18.55 8.84
CA LYS A 187 -7.49 18.89 9.27
C LYS A 187 -6.43 18.44 8.28
N TRP A 188 -6.61 17.27 7.67
CA TRP A 188 -5.70 16.75 6.66
C TRP A 188 -5.73 17.61 5.40
N VAL A 189 -6.90 18.08 4.94
CA VAL A 189 -7.01 18.98 3.79
C VAL A 189 -6.27 20.30 4.04
N GLU A 190 -6.36 20.87 5.24
CA GLU A 190 -5.60 22.07 5.60
C GLU A 190 -4.09 21.83 5.47
N LYS A 191 -3.58 20.75 6.05
CA LYS A 191 -2.16 20.38 5.95
C LYS A 191 -1.72 20.06 4.52
N TRP A 192 -2.58 19.40 3.74
CA TRP A 192 -2.33 19.11 2.34
C TRP A 192 -2.18 20.40 1.52
N ASN A 193 -3.05 21.39 1.76
CA ASN A 193 -2.98 22.68 1.07
C ASN A 193 -1.68 23.44 1.42
N GLU A 194 -1.27 23.42 2.69
CA GLU A 194 0.03 23.97 3.10
C GLU A 194 1.21 23.27 2.43
N PHE A 195 1.16 21.93 2.35
CA PHE A 195 2.18 21.13 1.67
C PHE A 195 2.28 21.50 0.18
N VAL A 196 1.16 21.55 -0.53
CA VAL A 196 1.13 21.91 -1.95
C VAL A 196 1.63 23.35 -2.18
N ALA A 197 1.28 24.29 -1.30
CA ALA A 197 1.76 25.67 -1.40
C ALA A 197 3.29 25.79 -1.25
N LYS A 198 3.92 24.89 -0.47
CA LYS A 198 5.38 24.84 -0.27
C LYS A 198 6.12 24.06 -1.35
N ALA A 199 5.43 23.21 -2.12
CA ALA A 199 6.05 22.30 -3.08
C ALA A 199 6.96 23.00 -4.12
N PRO A 200 6.62 24.16 -4.70
CA PRO A 200 7.51 24.85 -5.64
C PRO A 200 8.86 25.24 -5.02
N THR A 201 8.85 25.69 -3.76
CA THR A 201 10.06 26.08 -3.03
C THR A 201 10.92 24.85 -2.70
N LEU A 202 10.30 23.76 -2.24
CA LEU A 202 11.00 22.50 -1.95
C LEU A 202 11.68 21.93 -3.21
N LEU A 203 11.01 22.00 -4.37
CA LEU A 203 11.57 21.57 -5.64
C LEU A 203 12.75 22.45 -6.06
N ALA A 204 12.64 23.77 -5.92
CA ALA A 204 13.73 24.70 -6.23
C ALA A 204 14.98 24.45 -5.36
N GLU A 205 14.81 24.22 -4.06
CA GLU A 205 15.91 23.90 -3.13
C GLU A 205 16.59 22.56 -3.47
N SER A 206 15.81 21.55 -3.84
CA SER A 206 16.35 20.24 -4.25
C SER A 206 17.19 20.31 -5.54
N THR A 207 16.77 21.14 -6.51
CA THR A 207 17.52 21.32 -7.76
C THR A 207 18.85 22.07 -7.56
N VAL A 208 18.93 22.98 -6.59
CA VAL A 208 20.18 23.68 -6.27
C VAL A 208 21.20 22.72 -5.64
N ASN A 209 20.75 21.83 -4.75
CA ASN A 209 21.64 20.84 -4.11
C ASN A 209 22.19 19.79 -5.09
N LEU A 210 21.38 19.32 -6.05
CA LEU A 210 21.87 18.38 -7.08
C LEU A 210 22.93 19.01 -8.02
N THR A 211 22.89 20.32 -8.23
CA THR A 211 23.93 21.02 -9.01
C THR A 211 25.19 21.35 -8.19
N ALA A 212 25.10 21.36 -6.87
CA ALA A 212 26.22 21.64 -5.97
C ALA A 212 27.07 20.39 -5.65
N GLU A 213 26.51 19.18 -5.85
CA GLU A 213 27.21 17.89 -5.63
C GLU A 213 27.80 17.26 -6.91
N ALA A 214 27.79 17.97 -8.04
CA ALA A 214 28.50 17.51 -9.23
C ALA A 214 30.03 17.58 -9.00
N ASP A 215 30.66 16.41 -8.94
CA ASP A 215 32.10 16.21 -8.73
C ASP A 215 32.96 17.06 -9.70
N PRO A 216 33.87 17.93 -9.22
CA PRO A 216 34.76 18.73 -10.07
C PRO A 216 35.81 17.90 -10.83
N HIS A 217 35.86 16.58 -10.68
CA HIS A 217 36.83 15.73 -11.38
C HIS A 217 36.38 15.12 -12.71
N ILE A 218 35.18 15.43 -13.21
CA ILE A 218 34.77 15.05 -14.58
C ILE A 218 34.77 16.27 -15.51
N THR A 219 35.92 16.92 -15.64
CA THR A 219 36.23 17.76 -16.80
C THR A 219 37.69 17.58 -17.20
N GLN A 220 38.01 16.54 -17.97
CA GLN A 220 39.09 16.62 -18.95
C GLN A 220 38.69 15.93 -20.26
N SER A 221 39.05 16.61 -21.33
CA SER A 221 38.61 16.45 -22.72
C SER A 221 39.08 15.17 -23.40
N SER A 222 38.31 14.69 -24.37
CA SER A 222 38.90 14.46 -25.70
C SER A 222 37.93 14.89 -26.78
N THR A 223 38.33 15.91 -27.53
CA THR A 223 37.77 16.28 -28.82
C THR A 223 38.20 15.23 -29.84
N SER A 224 37.25 14.53 -30.46
CA SER A 224 37.46 13.98 -31.80
C SER A 224 36.27 14.39 -32.67
N THR A 225 36.59 15.19 -33.68
CA THR A 225 35.68 15.59 -34.73
C THR A 225 35.44 14.40 -35.64
N THR A 226 34.19 13.98 -35.79
CA THR A 226 33.77 13.18 -36.94
C THR A 226 32.55 13.85 -37.54
N THR A 227 32.74 14.43 -38.72
CA THR A 227 31.67 14.99 -39.56
C THR A 227 30.75 13.89 -40.02
N TYR A 228 29.46 13.96 -39.66
CA TYR A 228 28.40 13.18 -40.29
C TYR A 228 27.30 14.15 -40.75
N ALA A 229 27.10 14.22 -42.07
CA ALA A 229 26.04 15.00 -42.70
C ALA A 229 24.69 14.27 -42.57
N PRO A 230 23.56 14.98 -42.47
CA PRO A 230 22.25 14.34 -42.35
C PRO A 230 21.72 13.89 -43.73
N PRO A 231 21.09 12.70 -43.86
CA PRO A 231 20.29 12.42 -45.04
C PRO A 231 18.94 13.13 -44.95
N MET A 232 18.56 13.72 -46.09
CA MET A 232 17.29 14.39 -46.32
C MET A 232 16.10 13.44 -46.16
N ILE A 233 15.02 14.05 -45.66
CA ILE A 233 13.63 13.60 -45.74
C ILE A 233 13.25 13.31 -47.20
N VAL A 234 12.66 12.14 -47.44
CA VAL A 234 11.60 11.91 -48.43
C VAL A 234 10.49 11.13 -47.74
#